data_AF-A0AAD4Q9S1-F1
#
_entry.id   AF-A0AAD4Q9S1-F1
#
_cell.length_a   1.000
_cell.length_b   1.000
_cell.length_c   1.000
_cell.angle_alpha   90.00
_cell.angle_beta   90.00
_cell.angle_gamma   90.00
#
_symmetry.space_group_name_H-M   'P 1'
#
loop_
_entity.id
_entity.type
_entity.pdbx_description
1 polymer ?
#
loop_
_entity_poly.entity_id
_entity_poly.type
_entity_poly.pdbx_seq_one_letter_code
_entity_poly.pdbx_strand_id
1 'polypeptide(L)'
;MTSFSKLFTSVLIALLYASSTSANPWPSTSKHATHCTRSLGADGSLKLETFHPKSIFEGFGVEGLDHPLTRRAGNFNIKTTSVSFLASKLGIRQSNIQFRTSAKAELAQHAFLKQQINGVPVANAVANVAFNGDGKVLSFSSSFVKPYQTPTVSLNNVIIMAEKALDGTHNGHPTTLEFLIQPDGTAALMHVIQIQNERAGTWVEAFVDVHLNKVVSVTDFIT
;
A
#
# COMPACT_ATOMS: atom_id res chain seq x y z
N MET A 1 -12.03 -58.74 21.64
CA MET A 1 -11.55 -57.49 22.28
C MET A 1 -10.29 -56.89 21.61
N THR A 2 -9.98 -57.23 20.34
CA THR A 2 -8.73 -56.84 19.65
C THR A 2 -8.88 -55.73 18.62
N SER A 3 -10.11 -55.32 18.28
CA SER A 3 -10.39 -54.25 17.30
C SER A 3 -10.33 -52.85 17.92
N PHE A 4 -10.70 -52.73 19.21
CA PHE A 4 -10.77 -51.44 19.91
C PHE A 4 -9.39 -50.86 20.21
N SER A 5 -8.38 -51.71 20.49
CA SER A 5 -7.01 -51.27 20.74
C SER A 5 -6.37 -50.68 19.49
N LYS A 6 -6.62 -51.26 18.31
CA LYS A 6 -6.06 -50.79 17.03
C LYS A 6 -6.62 -49.43 16.62
N LEU A 7 -7.92 -49.20 16.85
CA LEU A 7 -8.55 -47.90 16.61
C LEU A 7 -7.97 -46.83 17.54
N PHE A 8 -7.76 -47.17 18.82
CA PHE A 8 -7.18 -46.23 19.78
C PHE A 8 -5.75 -45.83 19.41
N THR A 9 -4.92 -46.77 18.96
CA THR A 9 -3.55 -46.48 18.50
C THR A 9 -3.55 -45.59 17.25
N SER A 10 -4.46 -45.83 16.30
CA SER A 10 -4.55 -45.02 15.09
C SER A 10 -4.98 -43.59 15.38
N VAL A 11 -5.94 -43.39 16.30
CA VAL A 11 -6.40 -42.06 16.71
C VAL A 11 -5.30 -41.31 17.47
N LEU A 12 -4.56 -42.00 18.35
CA LEU A 12 -3.45 -41.39 19.10
C LEU A 12 -2.34 -40.90 18.16
N ILE A 13 -1.99 -41.69 17.13
CA ILE A 13 -1.00 -41.30 16.13
C ILE A 13 -1.49 -40.08 15.33
N ALA A 14 -2.76 -40.06 14.92
CA ALA A 14 -3.34 -38.93 14.19
C ALA A 14 -3.33 -37.63 15.02
N LEU A 15 -3.61 -37.70 16.33
CA LEU A 15 -3.51 -36.53 17.21
C LEU A 15 -2.06 -36.07 17.45
N LEU A 16 -1.08 -36.98 17.44
CA LEU A 16 0.34 -36.61 17.58
C LEU A 16 0.92 -35.94 16.31
N TYR A 17 0.36 -36.25 15.13
CA TYR A 17 0.72 -35.59 13.87
C TYR A 17 -0.12 -34.34 13.56
N ALA A 18 -1.19 -34.09 14.33
CA ALA A 18 -1.92 -32.84 14.25
C ALA A 18 -1.05 -31.72 14.85
N SER A 19 -0.30 -31.04 13.98
CA SER A 19 0.46 -29.85 14.35
C SER A 19 -0.53 -28.83 14.90
N SER A 20 -0.36 -28.46 16.17
CA SER A 20 -1.13 -27.40 16.80
C SER A 20 -0.85 -26.09 16.07
N THR A 21 -1.81 -25.65 15.24
CA THR A 21 -1.79 -24.31 14.68
C THR A 21 -2.11 -23.33 15.80
N SER A 22 -1.09 -22.75 16.41
CA SER A 22 -1.26 -21.62 17.31
C SER A 22 -1.57 -20.37 16.47
N ALA A 23 -2.86 -20.05 16.35
CA ALA A 23 -3.27 -18.71 15.95
C ALA A 23 -3.00 -17.77 17.14
N ASN A 24 -1.74 -17.41 17.36
CA ASN A 24 -1.40 -16.38 18.34
C ASN A 24 -1.86 -15.03 17.76
N PRO A 25 -2.86 -14.36 18.36
CA PRO A 25 -3.17 -13.00 17.97
C PRO A 25 -1.93 -12.14 18.21
N TRP A 26 -1.56 -11.34 17.22
CA TRP A 26 -0.43 -10.43 17.34
C TRP A 26 -0.60 -9.54 18.58
N PRO A 27 0.46 -9.32 19.39
CA PRO A 27 0.37 -8.44 20.55
C PRO A 27 -0.18 -7.07 20.16
N SER A 28 -1.05 -6.48 20.98
CA SER A 28 -1.64 -5.16 20.73
C SER A 28 -0.62 -4.02 20.61
N THR A 29 0.61 -4.25 21.07
CA THR A 29 1.76 -3.34 20.96
C THR A 29 2.63 -3.59 19.74
N SER A 30 2.29 -4.57 18.90
CA SER A 30 3.05 -4.85 17.70
C SER A 30 2.91 -3.69 16.73
N LYS A 31 4.03 -3.00 16.49
CA LYS A 31 4.12 -1.99 15.45
C LYS A 31 3.89 -2.68 14.11
N HIS A 32 3.01 -2.13 13.29
CA HIS A 32 2.88 -2.58 11.90
C HIS A 32 4.26 -2.56 11.24
N ALA A 33 4.67 -3.72 10.74
CA ALA A 33 5.97 -3.88 10.11
C ALA A 33 6.00 -3.04 8.83
N THR A 34 7.07 -2.29 8.62
CA THR A 34 7.30 -1.59 7.35
C THR A 34 7.69 -2.55 6.22
N HIS A 35 7.91 -3.83 6.55
CA HIS A 35 8.34 -4.89 5.63
C HIS A 35 7.39 -6.09 5.73
N CYS A 36 7.04 -6.66 4.59
CA CYS A 36 6.28 -7.90 4.50
C CYS A 36 6.87 -8.76 3.38
N THR A 37 7.37 -9.95 3.70
CA THR A 37 7.84 -10.90 2.67
C THR A 37 6.69 -11.76 2.18
N ARG A 38 6.51 -11.83 0.86
CA ARG A 38 5.57 -12.73 0.18
C ARG A 38 6.34 -13.69 -0.71
N SER A 39 5.91 -14.95 -0.73
CA SER A 39 6.41 -15.96 -1.67
C SER A 39 5.36 -16.18 -2.75
N LEU A 40 5.72 -15.93 -4.01
CA LEU A 40 4.86 -16.08 -5.19
C LEU A 40 5.55 -16.96 -6.25
N GLY A 41 4.82 -17.24 -7.34
CA GLY A 41 5.28 -18.10 -8.44
C GLY A 41 4.87 -19.56 -8.25
N ALA A 42 4.96 -20.35 -9.32
CA ALA A 42 4.47 -21.73 -9.39
C ALA A 42 5.05 -22.67 -8.30
N ASP A 43 6.26 -22.38 -7.82
CA ASP A 43 6.98 -23.14 -6.80
C ASP A 43 7.22 -22.34 -5.49
N GLY A 44 6.66 -21.13 -5.39
CA GLY A 44 6.92 -20.21 -4.28
C GLY A 44 8.37 -19.70 -4.22
N SER A 45 9.16 -19.83 -5.30
CA SER A 45 10.56 -19.41 -5.34
C SER A 45 10.74 -17.88 -5.37
N LEU A 46 9.73 -17.13 -5.82
CA LEU A 46 9.79 -15.68 -5.91
C LEU A 46 9.45 -15.07 -4.56
N LYS A 47 10.49 -14.81 -3.75
CA LYS A 47 10.37 -14.04 -2.50
C LYS A 47 10.47 -12.55 -2.80
N LEU A 48 9.38 -11.83 -2.58
CA LEU A 48 9.29 -10.38 -2.72
C LEU A 48 9.07 -9.73 -1.38
N GLU A 49 9.71 -8.60 -1.17
CA GLU A 49 9.55 -7.80 0.04
C GLU A 49 8.74 -6.56 -0.29
N THR A 50 7.56 -6.45 0.33
CA THR A 50 6.70 -5.27 0.23
C THR A 50 7.11 -4.29 1.31
N PHE A 51 7.53 -3.08 0.91
CA PHE A 51 7.99 -2.04 1.83
C PHE A 51 7.03 -0.84 1.86
N HIS A 52 6.72 -0.37 3.06
CA HIS A 52 5.90 0.81 3.32
C HIS A 52 6.70 1.80 4.16
N PRO A 53 6.91 3.04 3.69
CA PRO A 53 7.60 4.07 4.44
C PRO A 53 6.93 4.35 5.79
N LYS A 54 7.75 4.75 6.77
CA LYS A 54 7.27 5.13 8.10
C LYS A 54 6.26 6.26 8.00
N SER A 55 5.07 6.05 8.56
CA SER A 55 4.03 7.08 8.63
C SER A 55 4.16 7.95 9.88
N ILE A 56 3.79 9.22 9.75
CA ILE A 56 3.48 10.12 10.87
C ILE A 56 1.97 10.22 11.03
N PHE A 57 1.49 10.36 12.26
CA PHE A 57 0.09 10.60 12.59
C PHE A 57 0.02 11.67 13.67
N GLU A 58 -0.86 12.65 13.48
CA GLU A 58 -1.16 13.67 14.49
C GLU A 58 -2.67 13.93 14.54
N GLY A 59 -3.19 14.13 15.74
CA GLY A 59 -4.57 14.56 16.00
C GLY A 59 -4.61 15.91 16.71
N PHE A 60 -5.64 16.68 16.44
CA PHE A 60 -5.84 18.04 16.95
C PHE A 60 -7.05 18.17 17.88
N GLY A 61 -7.57 17.04 18.38
CA GLY A 61 -8.74 17.03 19.27
C GLY A 61 -10.04 17.43 18.57
N VAL A 62 -11.07 17.69 19.38
CA VAL A 62 -12.45 17.95 18.89
C VAL A 62 -12.60 19.35 18.29
N GLU A 63 -11.87 20.33 18.84
CA GLU A 63 -11.91 21.71 18.37
C GLU A 63 -11.34 21.87 16.94
N GLY A 64 -10.45 20.96 16.56
CA GLY A 64 -9.79 20.93 15.26
C GLY A 64 -8.82 22.10 15.07
N LEU A 65 -7.91 21.95 14.12
CA LEU A 65 -6.99 23.00 13.72
C LEU A 65 -7.59 23.84 12.59
N ASP A 66 -7.56 25.16 12.75
CA ASP A 66 -7.92 26.09 11.69
C ASP A 66 -6.85 26.11 10.58
N HIS A 67 -7.30 26.12 9.33
CA HIS A 67 -6.43 26.31 8.17
C HIS A 67 -6.79 27.64 7.46
N PRO A 68 -5.82 28.38 6.88
CA PRO A 68 -6.06 29.68 6.21
C PRO A 68 -7.21 29.69 5.19
N LEU A 69 -7.46 28.56 4.53
CA LEU A 69 -8.55 28.40 3.55
C LEU A 69 -9.93 28.20 4.19
N THR A 70 -10.02 27.72 5.42
CA THR A 70 -11.30 27.57 6.15
C THR A 70 -11.87 28.95 6.52
N ARG A 71 -11.01 29.95 6.74
CA ARG A 71 -11.41 31.31 7.12
C ARG A 71 -11.99 32.14 5.96
N ARG A 72 -11.82 31.70 4.70
CA ARG A 72 -12.41 32.35 3.53
C ARG A 72 -13.85 31.85 3.39
N ALA A 73 -14.75 32.46 4.16
CA ALA A 73 -16.18 32.15 4.18
C ALA A 73 -16.76 32.11 2.75
N GLY A 74 -17.22 30.93 2.32
CA GLY A 74 -17.98 30.79 1.07
C GLY A 74 -17.98 29.41 0.45
N ASN A 75 -16.83 28.76 0.27
CA ASN A 75 -16.74 27.49 -0.47
C ASN A 75 -15.62 26.60 0.08
N PHE A 76 -15.92 25.81 1.11
CA PHE A 76 -15.00 24.76 1.58
C PHE A 76 -14.81 23.73 0.48
N ASN A 77 -13.60 23.67 -0.09
CA ASN A 77 -13.21 22.67 -1.07
C ASN A 77 -12.19 21.72 -0.46
N ILE A 78 -12.62 20.50 -0.18
CA ILE A 78 -11.80 19.46 0.47
C ILE A 78 -10.49 19.19 -0.26
N LYS A 79 -10.50 19.22 -1.60
CA LYS A 79 -9.32 18.94 -2.43
C LYS A 79 -8.27 20.03 -2.26
N THR A 80 -8.64 21.30 -2.44
CA THR A 80 -7.69 22.41 -2.30
C THR A 80 -7.22 22.59 -0.86
N THR A 81 -8.12 22.40 0.10
CA THR A 81 -7.82 22.58 1.52
C THR A 81 -6.87 21.49 2.03
N SER A 82 -7.11 20.22 1.70
CA SER A 82 -6.22 19.12 2.10
C SER A 82 -4.83 19.22 1.48
N VAL A 83 -4.74 19.57 0.19
CA VAL A 83 -3.46 19.78 -0.50
C VAL A 83 -2.68 20.93 0.13
N SER A 84 -3.34 22.07 0.38
CA SER A 84 -2.70 23.22 1.01
C SER A 84 -2.25 22.92 2.44
N PHE A 85 -3.08 22.23 3.23
CA PHE A 85 -2.76 21.86 4.61
C PHE A 85 -1.52 20.95 4.65
N LEU A 86 -1.49 19.89 3.85
CA LEU A 86 -0.34 18.97 3.81
C LEU A 86 0.93 19.64 3.29
N ALA A 87 0.82 20.46 2.25
CA ALA A 87 1.96 21.21 1.71
C ALA A 87 2.60 22.10 2.78
N SER A 88 1.77 22.82 3.54
CA SER A 88 2.21 23.65 4.67
C SER A 88 2.83 22.81 5.79
N LYS A 89 2.12 21.75 6.22
CA LYS A 89 2.53 20.91 7.36
C LYS A 89 3.83 20.14 7.11
N LEU A 90 4.05 19.67 5.88
CA LEU A 90 5.22 18.88 5.50
C LEU A 90 6.36 19.72 4.88
N GLY A 91 6.12 21.00 4.61
CA GLY A 91 7.08 21.87 3.93
C GLY A 91 7.43 21.39 2.52
N ILE A 92 6.42 20.94 1.76
CA ILE A 92 6.57 20.47 0.37
C ILE A 92 5.72 21.31 -0.58
N ARG A 93 6.05 21.27 -1.88
CA ARG A 93 5.27 21.96 -2.91
C ARG A 93 3.92 21.26 -3.11
N GLN A 94 2.85 22.03 -3.33
CA GLN A 94 1.54 21.48 -3.69
C GLN A 94 1.59 20.65 -4.98
N SER A 95 2.48 20.99 -5.91
CA SER A 95 2.74 20.21 -7.13
C SER A 95 3.27 18.80 -6.87
N ASN A 96 3.69 18.48 -5.64
CA ASN A 96 4.18 17.16 -5.26
C ASN A 96 3.09 16.35 -4.54
N ILE A 97 1.85 16.84 -4.51
CA ILE A 97 0.71 16.22 -3.85
C ILE A 97 -0.40 16.02 -4.87
N GLN A 98 -0.83 14.77 -5.03
CA GLN A 98 -1.96 14.39 -5.85
C GLN A 98 -3.16 14.09 -4.96
N PHE A 99 -4.28 14.76 -5.19
CA PHE A 99 -5.54 14.38 -4.56
C PHE A 99 -6.09 13.12 -5.25
N ARG A 100 -6.34 12.06 -4.49
CA ARG A 100 -6.86 10.79 -5.00
C ARG A 100 -8.38 10.76 -4.93
N THR A 101 -8.94 10.92 -3.73
CA THR A 101 -10.38 10.85 -3.50
C THR A 101 -10.75 11.49 -2.17
N SER A 102 -12.04 11.69 -1.94
CA SER A 102 -12.59 12.10 -0.65
C SER A 102 -13.82 11.29 -0.29
N ALA A 103 -14.00 11.05 1.00
CA ALA A 103 -15.24 10.53 1.56
C ALA A 103 -15.87 11.59 2.47
N LYS A 104 -17.18 11.80 2.35
CA LYS A 104 -17.94 12.71 3.21
C LYS A 104 -18.99 11.93 3.98
N ALA A 105 -18.95 12.04 5.30
CA ALA A 105 -19.96 11.57 6.22
C ALA A 105 -20.71 12.78 6.83
N GLU A 106 -21.71 12.50 7.67
CA GLU A 106 -22.53 13.53 8.31
C GLU A 106 -21.72 14.48 9.21
N LEU A 107 -20.76 13.94 9.97
CA LEU A 107 -19.97 14.70 10.96
C LEU A 107 -18.50 14.90 10.56
N ALA A 108 -18.01 14.22 9.53
CA ALA A 108 -16.60 14.22 9.17
C ALA A 108 -16.39 14.09 7.65
N GLN A 109 -15.28 14.63 7.18
CA GLN A 109 -14.83 14.47 5.80
C GLN A 109 -13.39 13.98 5.78
N HIS A 110 -13.08 13.05 4.88
CA HIS A 110 -11.76 12.47 4.74
C HIS A 110 -11.23 12.74 3.34
N ALA A 111 -10.00 13.21 3.25
CA ALA A 111 -9.29 13.41 2.00
C ALA A 111 -8.13 12.41 1.93
N PHE A 112 -8.05 11.67 0.83
CA PHE A 112 -6.95 10.74 0.56
C PHE A 112 -6.08 11.30 -0.55
N LEU A 113 -4.77 11.35 -0.29
CA LEU A 113 -3.79 11.97 -1.18
C LEU A 113 -2.62 11.01 -1.41
N LYS A 114 -2.02 11.09 -2.60
CA LYS A 114 -0.76 10.43 -2.94
C LYS A 114 0.34 11.48 -3.06
N GLN A 115 1.56 11.12 -2.74
CA GLN A 115 2.72 11.89 -3.17
C GLN A 115 2.89 11.73 -4.68
N GLN A 116 3.39 12.76 -5.35
CA GLN A 116 3.85 12.67 -6.73
C GLN A 116 5.21 13.35 -6.91
N ILE A 117 6.00 12.84 -7.85
CA ILE A 117 7.31 13.35 -8.24
C ILE A 117 7.27 13.58 -9.74
N ASN A 118 7.50 14.82 -10.19
CA ASN A 118 7.45 15.19 -11.61
C ASN A 118 6.15 14.76 -12.33
N GLY A 119 5.01 14.77 -11.61
CA GLY A 119 3.71 14.35 -12.11
C GLY A 119 3.44 12.84 -12.10
N VAL A 120 4.41 12.02 -11.69
CA VAL A 120 4.25 10.56 -11.53
C VAL A 120 3.90 10.25 -10.07
N PRO A 121 2.82 9.51 -9.78
CA PRO A 121 2.42 9.18 -8.42
C PRO A 121 3.42 8.22 -7.77
N VAL A 122 3.51 8.28 -6.45
CA VAL A 122 4.31 7.35 -5.63
C VAL A 122 3.36 6.33 -5.00
N ALA A 123 3.56 5.05 -5.28
CA ALA A 123 2.64 3.97 -4.93
C ALA A 123 2.46 3.80 -3.42
N ASN A 124 3.57 3.75 -2.69
CA ASN A 124 3.62 3.50 -1.24
C ASN A 124 3.78 4.78 -0.39
N ALA A 125 3.56 5.97 -0.95
CA ALA A 125 3.60 7.22 -0.20
C ALA A 125 2.24 7.94 -0.27
N VAL A 126 1.42 7.69 0.75
CA VAL A 126 0.04 8.15 0.88
C VAL A 126 -0.16 9.05 2.10
N ALA A 127 -1.18 9.89 2.04
CA ALA A 127 -1.61 10.73 3.16
C ALA A 127 -3.15 10.75 3.28
N ASN A 128 -3.61 10.96 4.50
CA ASN A 128 -5.02 11.15 4.83
C ASN A 128 -5.17 12.41 5.69
N VAL A 129 -6.19 13.22 5.43
CA VAL A 129 -6.57 14.36 6.25
C VAL A 129 -8.04 14.24 6.60
N ALA A 130 -8.35 14.27 7.89
CA ALA A 130 -9.72 14.26 8.40
C ALA A 130 -10.14 15.68 8.80
N PHE A 131 -11.37 16.03 8.43
CA PHE A 131 -12.00 17.32 8.73
C PHE A 131 -13.29 17.10 9.53
N ASN A 132 -13.64 18.05 10.40
CA ASN A 132 -14.95 18.10 11.05
C ASN A 132 -16.02 18.75 10.15
N GLY A 133 -17.26 18.82 10.63
CA GLY A 133 -18.37 19.48 9.94
C GLY A 133 -18.11 20.94 9.56
N ASP A 134 -17.30 21.66 10.35
CA ASP A 134 -16.94 23.06 10.12
C ASP A 134 -15.74 23.25 9.16
N GLY A 135 -15.17 22.16 8.63
CA GLY A 135 -14.02 22.20 7.74
C GLY A 135 -12.68 22.47 8.43
N LYS A 136 -12.59 22.22 9.75
CA LYS A 136 -11.34 22.24 10.53
C LYS A 136 -10.67 20.88 10.51
N VAL A 137 -9.34 20.85 10.60
CA VAL A 137 -8.57 19.60 10.54
C VAL A 137 -8.60 18.90 11.90
N LEU A 138 -9.14 17.68 11.96
CA LEU A 138 -9.18 16.85 13.16
C LEU A 138 -7.91 16.01 13.32
N SER A 139 -7.41 15.46 12.22
CA SER A 139 -6.21 14.65 12.21
C SER A 139 -5.60 14.59 10.82
N PHE A 140 -4.32 14.20 10.76
CA PHE A 140 -3.71 13.79 9.52
C PHE A 140 -2.73 12.65 9.74
N SER A 141 -2.53 11.90 8.66
CA SER A 141 -1.50 10.88 8.54
C SER A 141 -0.76 11.09 7.22
N SER A 142 0.55 10.86 7.21
CA SER A 142 1.34 10.91 5.98
C SER A 142 2.50 9.92 6.03
N SER A 143 2.76 9.27 4.90
CA SER A 143 3.94 8.44 4.63
C SER A 143 4.81 9.06 3.53
N PHE A 144 4.66 10.36 3.26
CA PHE A 144 5.42 11.06 2.25
C PHE A 144 6.90 11.11 2.61
N VAL A 145 7.76 10.95 1.60
CA VAL A 145 9.21 10.94 1.77
C VAL A 145 9.88 11.97 0.85
N LYS A 146 11.10 12.35 1.16
CA LYS A 146 11.95 13.10 0.23
C LYS A 146 12.90 12.09 -0.42
N PRO A 147 12.66 11.65 -1.67
CA PRO A 147 13.50 10.65 -2.30
C PRO A 147 14.87 11.24 -2.63
N TYR A 148 15.92 10.43 -2.44
CA TYR A 148 17.31 10.86 -2.68
C TYR A 148 17.67 10.91 -4.17
N GLN A 149 17.04 10.08 -5.00
CA GLN A 149 17.27 10.01 -6.45
C GLN A 149 15.98 9.69 -7.20
N THR A 150 15.86 10.17 -8.44
CA THR A 150 14.72 9.96 -9.33
C THR A 150 15.19 9.43 -10.69
N PRO A 151 14.85 8.18 -11.06
CA PRO A 151 15.29 7.55 -12.31
C PRO A 151 14.69 8.14 -13.60
N THR A 152 15.33 7.82 -14.73
CA THR A 152 14.95 8.27 -16.10
C THR A 152 14.14 7.17 -16.81
N VAL A 153 13.13 7.55 -17.60
CA VAL A 153 12.22 6.61 -18.27
C VAL A 153 12.88 5.94 -19.48
N SER A 154 12.91 4.61 -19.54
CA SER A 154 13.11 3.85 -20.78
C SER A 154 12.06 2.74 -20.89
N LEU A 155 11.24 2.78 -21.94
CA LEU A 155 10.17 1.81 -22.18
C LEU A 155 10.73 0.51 -22.76
N ASN A 156 10.49 -0.61 -22.08
CA ASN A 156 10.73 -1.97 -22.58
C ASN A 156 9.45 -2.81 -22.45
N ASN A 157 9.35 -3.94 -23.16
CA ASN A 157 8.22 -4.88 -23.10
C ASN A 157 8.17 -5.62 -21.73
N VAL A 158 7.69 -4.92 -20.70
CA VAL A 158 7.64 -5.39 -19.30
C VAL A 158 6.51 -6.37 -18.99
N ILE A 159 5.46 -6.41 -19.82
CA ILE A 159 4.29 -7.28 -19.59
C ILE A 159 4.70 -8.76 -19.66
N ILE A 160 5.38 -9.18 -20.72
CA ILE A 160 5.83 -10.57 -20.90
C ILE A 160 6.73 -11.03 -19.74
N MET A 161 7.58 -10.11 -19.23
CA MET A 161 8.43 -10.39 -18.07
C MET A 161 7.62 -10.59 -16.80
N ALA A 162 6.62 -9.74 -16.54
CA ALA A 162 5.74 -9.86 -15.39
C ALA A 162 4.91 -11.15 -15.44
N GLU A 163 4.35 -11.48 -16.61
CA GLU A 163 3.61 -12.72 -16.86
C GLU A 163 4.47 -13.95 -16.57
N LYS A 164 5.71 -13.97 -17.10
CA LYS A 164 6.66 -15.06 -16.87
C LYS A 164 7.07 -15.17 -15.39
N ALA A 165 7.33 -14.05 -14.73
CA ALA A 165 7.79 -14.05 -13.34
C ALA A 165 6.71 -14.51 -12.35
N LEU A 166 5.44 -14.25 -12.66
CA LEU A 166 4.30 -14.53 -11.77
C LEU A 166 3.48 -15.73 -12.21
N ASP A 167 3.90 -16.41 -13.28
CA ASP A 167 3.18 -17.53 -13.92
C ASP A 167 1.71 -17.17 -14.19
N GLY A 168 1.46 -15.97 -14.72
CA GLY A 168 0.11 -15.47 -14.94
C GLY A 168 -0.02 -14.70 -16.24
N THR A 169 -1.21 -14.19 -16.53
CA THR A 169 -1.51 -13.42 -17.73
C THR A 169 -1.96 -12.01 -17.37
N HIS A 170 -1.59 -11.03 -18.19
CA HIS A 170 -2.13 -9.69 -18.09
C HIS A 170 -3.63 -9.70 -18.36
N ASN A 171 -4.40 -9.02 -17.50
CA ASN A 171 -5.86 -9.05 -17.52
C ASN A 171 -6.49 -7.90 -18.35
N GLY A 172 -5.69 -7.18 -19.14
CA GLY A 172 -6.15 -6.03 -19.92
C GLY A 172 -6.29 -4.72 -19.12
N HIS A 173 -6.02 -4.71 -17.81
CA HIS A 173 -6.02 -3.48 -17.03
C HIS A 173 -4.90 -2.53 -17.52
N PRO A 174 -5.17 -1.22 -17.69
CA PRO A 174 -4.15 -0.27 -18.12
C PRO A 174 -2.90 -0.31 -17.24
N THR A 175 -1.73 -0.34 -17.87
CA THR A 175 -0.46 -0.24 -17.17
C THR A 175 -0.15 1.21 -16.84
N THR A 176 0.31 1.49 -15.62
CA THR A 176 0.72 2.83 -15.21
C THR A 176 2.22 2.89 -14.89
N LEU A 177 2.75 4.10 -14.82
CA LEU A 177 4.06 4.36 -14.24
C LEU A 177 3.86 4.94 -12.85
N GLU A 178 4.45 4.33 -11.84
CA GLU A 178 4.47 4.84 -10.47
C GLU A 178 5.89 4.77 -9.91
N PHE A 179 6.25 5.70 -9.03
CA PHE A 179 7.44 5.54 -8.20
C PHE A 179 7.14 4.63 -7.02
N LEU A 180 8.10 3.79 -6.65
CA LEU A 180 8.07 3.01 -5.43
C LEU A 180 9.26 3.42 -4.56
N ILE A 181 8.99 3.78 -3.31
CA ILE A 181 10.05 4.04 -2.34
C ILE A 181 10.61 2.70 -1.87
N GLN A 182 11.93 2.55 -1.96
CA GLN A 182 12.66 1.36 -1.52
C GLN A 182 13.07 1.46 -0.04
N PRO A 183 13.45 0.34 0.59
CA PRO A 183 13.94 0.32 1.98
C PRO A 183 15.11 1.26 2.28
N ASP A 184 15.95 1.54 1.29
CA ASP A 184 17.09 2.46 1.40
C ASP A 184 16.69 3.95 1.30
N GLY A 185 15.40 4.23 1.09
CA GLY A 185 14.85 5.57 0.93
C GLY A 185 14.96 6.16 -0.48
N THR A 186 15.45 5.39 -1.46
CA THR A 186 15.46 5.81 -2.86
C THR A 186 14.07 5.63 -3.49
N ALA A 187 13.78 6.40 -4.55
CA ALA A 187 12.59 6.16 -5.37
C ALA A 187 13.01 5.46 -6.65
N ALA A 188 12.43 4.31 -6.92
CA ALA A 188 12.61 3.61 -8.18
C ALA A 188 11.34 3.71 -9.02
N LEU A 189 11.49 3.91 -10.34
CA LEU A 189 10.36 4.01 -11.26
C LEU A 189 9.92 2.61 -11.65
N MET A 190 8.63 2.35 -11.53
CA MET A 190 8.01 1.06 -11.75
C MET A 190 6.98 1.13 -12.85
N HIS A 191 6.95 0.10 -13.70
CA HIS A 191 5.75 -0.25 -14.42
C HIS A 191 4.83 -1.02 -13.47
N VAL A 192 3.59 -0.55 -13.36
CA VAL A 192 2.55 -1.18 -12.54
C VAL A 192 1.60 -1.94 -13.47
N ILE A 193 1.55 -3.26 -13.29
CA ILE A 193 0.90 -4.20 -14.21
C ILE A 193 0.07 -5.19 -13.40
N GLN A 194 -1.19 -5.40 -13.77
CA GLN A 194 -2.00 -6.44 -13.15
C GLN A 194 -1.81 -7.78 -13.85
N ILE A 195 -1.44 -8.79 -13.09
CA ILE A 195 -1.26 -10.16 -13.53
C ILE A 195 -2.23 -11.04 -12.75
N GLN A 196 -2.94 -11.89 -13.47
CA GLN A 196 -3.89 -12.84 -12.91
C GLN A 196 -3.49 -14.26 -13.31
N ASN A 197 -3.50 -15.18 -12.35
CA ASN A 197 -3.39 -16.60 -12.60
C ASN A 197 -4.64 -17.28 -12.01
N GLU A 198 -5.59 -17.59 -12.89
CA GLU A 198 -6.84 -18.23 -12.50
C GLU A 198 -6.64 -19.63 -11.90
N ARG A 199 -5.63 -20.37 -12.37
CA ARG A 199 -5.34 -21.72 -11.87
C ARG A 199 -4.83 -21.70 -10.43
N ALA A 200 -3.94 -20.76 -10.13
CA ALA A 200 -3.40 -20.55 -8.79
C ALA A 200 -4.35 -19.72 -7.90
N GLY A 201 -5.41 -19.15 -8.46
CA GLY A 201 -6.32 -18.25 -7.75
C GLY A 201 -5.63 -16.97 -7.27
N THR A 202 -4.64 -16.47 -8.02
CA THR A 202 -3.90 -15.25 -7.66
C THR A 202 -4.26 -14.09 -8.58
N TRP A 203 -4.37 -12.90 -8.01
CA TRP A 203 -4.55 -11.66 -8.75
C TRP A 203 -3.72 -10.58 -8.07
N VAL A 204 -2.65 -10.16 -8.76
CA VAL A 204 -1.66 -9.27 -8.19
C VAL A 204 -1.42 -8.07 -9.10
N GLU A 205 -1.15 -6.93 -8.48
CA GLU A 205 -0.54 -5.77 -9.11
C GLU A 205 0.97 -5.83 -8.90
N ALA A 206 1.70 -6.06 -9.98
CA ALA A 206 3.14 -6.21 -10.01
C ALA A 206 3.84 -4.88 -10.27
N PHE A 207 4.86 -4.59 -9.47
CA PHE A 207 5.75 -3.44 -9.63
C PHE A 207 7.04 -3.93 -10.28
N VAL A 208 7.22 -3.61 -11.56
CA VAL A 208 8.39 -3.99 -12.36
C VAL A 208 9.33 -2.80 -12.49
N ASP A 209 10.55 -2.95 -11.99
CA ASP A 209 11.58 -1.92 -12.07
C ASP A 209 11.96 -1.63 -13.54
N VAL A 210 11.87 -0.36 -13.93
CA VAL A 210 12.10 0.11 -15.31
C VAL A 210 13.54 -0.12 -15.79
N HIS A 211 14.51 -0.14 -14.87
CA HIS A 211 15.92 -0.33 -15.23
C HIS A 211 16.35 -1.79 -15.16
N LEU A 212 15.85 -2.53 -14.17
CA LEU A 212 16.25 -3.92 -13.94
C LEU A 212 15.37 -4.93 -14.68
N ASN A 213 14.21 -4.50 -15.21
CA ASN A 213 13.18 -5.36 -15.80
C ASN A 213 12.81 -6.54 -14.87
N LYS A 214 12.75 -6.26 -13.55
CA LYS A 214 12.50 -7.25 -12.51
C LYS A 214 11.28 -6.86 -11.68
N VAL A 215 10.44 -7.83 -11.35
CA VAL A 215 9.39 -7.64 -10.33
C VAL A 215 10.07 -7.44 -8.97
N VAL A 216 9.83 -6.29 -8.36
CA VAL A 216 10.42 -5.90 -7.07
C VAL A 216 9.41 -5.88 -5.93
N SER A 217 8.13 -5.68 -6.24
CA SER A 217 7.05 -5.70 -5.27
C SER A 217 5.75 -6.16 -5.93
N VAL A 218 4.79 -6.58 -5.10
CA VAL A 218 3.44 -6.98 -5.51
C VAL A 218 2.42 -6.50 -4.49
N THR A 219 1.24 -6.13 -4.96
CA THR A 219 0.03 -6.02 -4.14
C THR A 219 -0.92 -7.13 -4.55
N ASP A 220 -1.33 -7.96 -3.61
CA ASP A 220 -2.30 -9.04 -3.86
C ASP A 220 -3.71 -8.52 -3.57
N PHE A 221 -4.65 -8.81 -4.47
CA PHE A 221 -6.04 -8.38 -4.37
C PHE A 221 -6.99 -9.44 -3.78
N ILE A 222 -6.52 -10.68 -3.59
CA ILE A 222 -7.36 -11.78 -3.13
C ILE A 222 -7.12 -12.11 -1.65
N THR A 223 -5.91 -11.89 -1.13
CA THR A 223 -5.55 -12.23 0.27
C THR A 223 -5.94 -11.20 1.32
#